data_AF-A0A2T7U4Q8-F1
#
_entry.id   AF-A0A2T7U4Q8-F1
#
_cell.length_a   1.000
_cell.length_b   1.000
_cell.length_c   1.000
_cell.angle_alpha   90.00
_cell.angle_beta   90.00
_cell.angle_gamma   90.00
#
_symmetry.space_group_name_H-M   'P 1'
#
loop_
_entity.id
_entity.type
_entity.pdbx_description
1 polymer ?
#
loop_
_entity_poly.entity_id
_entity_poly.type
_entity_poly.pdbx_seq_one_letter_code
_entity_poly.pdbx_strand_id
1 'polypeptide(L)'
;MPDRAVPLGLVLNELVTNCIKYAVKDRTDAFIKAQFRADIGTTKALLRIQDNGLGTGEPRQGSTGLRLSAPWHLSSASGACVTMIFPLVE
;
A
#
# COMPACT_ATOMS: atom_id res chain seq x y z
N MET A 1 -2.13 -19.95 9.74
CA MET A 1 -2.89 -18.75 9.38
C MET A 1 -2.57 -18.25 7.95
N PRO A 2 -2.73 -19.07 6.89
CA PRO A 2 -2.55 -18.61 5.50
C PRO A 2 -3.66 -17.63 5.03
N ASP A 3 -4.83 -17.63 5.68
CA ASP A 3 -6.04 -16.94 5.21
C ASP A 3 -5.92 -15.40 5.15
N ARG A 4 -5.04 -14.78 5.95
CA ARG A 4 -4.77 -13.33 5.89
C ARG A 4 -3.55 -12.97 5.05
N ALA A 5 -2.60 -13.89 4.90
CA ALA A 5 -1.38 -13.67 4.14
C ALA A 5 -1.68 -13.52 2.65
N VAL A 6 -2.63 -14.29 2.13
CA VAL A 6 -3.02 -14.25 0.72
C VAL A 6 -3.66 -12.91 0.32
N PRO A 7 -4.72 -12.41 1.00
CA PRO A 7 -5.28 -11.09 0.70
C PRO A 7 -4.27 -9.95 0.84
N LEU A 8 -3.42 -9.99 1.87
CA LEU A 8 -2.39 -8.97 2.07
C LEU A 8 -1.35 -8.98 0.94
N GLY A 9 -0.94 -10.18 0.50
CA GLY A 9 -0.03 -10.35 -0.63
C GLY A 9 -0.62 -9.83 -1.94
N LEU A 10 -1.91 -10.05 -2.18
CA LEU A 10 -2.61 -9.51 -3.34
C LEU A 10 -2.65 -7.98 -3.31
N VAL A 11 -3.00 -7.39 -2.17
CA VAL A 11 -3.01 -5.93 -2.02
C VAL A 11 -1.61 -5.34 -2.22
N LEU A 12 -0.58 -5.95 -1.63
CA LEU A 12 0.80 -5.54 -1.83
C LEU A 12 1.18 -5.61 -3.30
N ASN A 13 0.83 -6.71 -3.98
CA ASN A 13 1.14 -6.90 -5.39
C ASN A 13 0.50 -5.81 -6.27
N GLU A 14 -0.78 -5.49 -6.04
CA GLU A 14 -1.47 -4.44 -6.78
C GLU A 14 -0.86 -3.07 -6.53
N LEU A 15 -0.57 -2.72 -5.27
CA LEU A 15 0.03 -1.42 -4.93
C LEU A 15 1.41 -1.26 -5.58
N VAL A 16 2.29 -2.25 -5.44
CA VAL A 16 3.64 -2.21 -6.02
C VAL A 16 3.58 -2.21 -7.56
N THR A 17 2.72 -3.03 -8.14
CA THR A 17 2.53 -3.08 -9.59
C THR A 17 2.03 -1.74 -10.13
N ASN A 18 1.11 -1.08 -9.42
CA ASN A 18 0.65 0.25 -9.79
C ASN A 18 1.75 1.31 -9.70
N CYS A 19 2.60 1.27 -8.65
CA CYS A 19 3.75 2.16 -8.56
C CYS A 19 4.68 1.99 -9.78
N ILE A 20 5.03 0.75 -10.15
CA ILE A 20 5.93 0.45 -11.26
C ILE A 20 5.33 0.89 -12.61
N LYS A 21 4.05 0.56 -12.85
CA LYS A 21 3.39 0.84 -14.13
C LYS A 21 3.12 2.33 -14.36
N TYR A 22 2.75 3.04 -13.29
CA TYR A 22 2.14 4.37 -13.42
C TYR A 22 2.88 5.47 -12.67
N ALA A 23 3.48 5.18 -11.50
CA ALA A 23 4.01 6.23 -10.63
C ALA A 23 5.49 6.57 -10.93
N VAL A 24 6.33 5.56 -11.16
CA VAL A 24 7.79 5.72 -11.26
C VAL A 24 8.40 5.31 -12.60
N LYS A 25 7.59 4.89 -13.58
CA LYS A 25 8.02 4.26 -14.85
C LYS A 25 9.15 5.01 -15.59
N ASP A 26 9.10 6.32 -15.64
CA ASP A 26 10.04 7.16 -16.40
C ASP A 26 11.00 7.95 -15.48
N ARG A 27 11.10 7.58 -14.20
CA ARG A 27 11.96 8.25 -13.22
C ARG A 27 13.32 7.57 -13.14
N THR A 28 14.38 8.36 -13.24
CA THR A 28 15.77 7.90 -13.05
C THR A 28 16.15 7.71 -11.58
N ASP A 29 15.41 8.35 -10.67
CA ASP A 29 15.59 8.31 -9.22
C ASP A 29 14.47 7.51 -8.52
N ALA A 30 13.81 6.58 -9.23
CA ALA A 30 12.66 5.84 -8.76
C ALA A 30 12.93 5.09 -7.44
N PHE A 31 12.05 5.25 -6.46
CA PHE A 31 12.00 4.40 -5.27
C PHE A 31 10.58 3.88 -5.03
N ILE A 32 10.50 2.64 -4.54
CA ILE A 32 9.31 2.06 -3.93
C ILE A 32 9.76 1.44 -2.61
N LYS A 33 9.06 1.74 -1.52
CA LYS A 33 9.37 1.29 -0.17
C LYS A 33 8.16 0.58 0.43
N ALA A 34 8.32 -0.70 0.74
CA ALA A 34 7.37 -1.48 1.52
C ALA A 34 7.88 -1.65 2.96
N GLN A 35 7.05 -1.32 3.94
CA GLN A 35 7.38 -1.45 5.36
C GLN A 35 6.25 -2.17 6.08
N PHE A 36 6.55 -3.30 6.69
CA PHE A 36 5.66 -4.00 7.61
C PHE A 36 6.14 -3.77 9.05
N ARG A 37 5.22 -3.42 9.95
CA ARG A 37 5.48 -3.27 11.39
C ARG A 37 4.42 -4.02 12.19
N ALA A 38 4.88 -4.73 13.21
CA ALA A 38 4.07 -5.41 14.19
C ALA A 38 4.79 -5.25 15.53
N ASP A 39 4.32 -4.32 16.36
CA ASP A 39 4.98 -4.01 17.62
C ASP A 39 4.55 -5.00 18.71
N ILE A 40 5.50 -5.42 19.55
CA ILE A 40 5.25 -6.34 20.66
C ILE A 40 4.20 -5.73 21.59
N GLY A 41 3.18 -6.51 21.96
CA GLY A 41 2.09 -6.07 22.82
C GLY A 41 0.95 -5.35 22.10
N THR A 42 1.02 -5.19 20.77
CA THR A 42 -0.08 -4.66 19.96
C THR A 42 -0.85 -5.77 19.25
N THR A 43 -2.17 -5.63 19.14
CA THR A 43 -3.01 -6.54 18.36
C THR A 43 -3.14 -6.11 16.90
N LYS A 44 -2.34 -5.13 16.44
CA LYS A 44 -2.44 -4.54 15.10
C LYS A 44 -1.09 -4.56 14.41
N ALA A 45 -1.12 -4.81 13.11
CA ALA A 45 -0.01 -4.61 12.21
C ALA A 45 -0.25 -3.41 11.30
N LEU A 46 0.84 -2.86 10.81
CA LEU A 46 0.87 -1.77 9.85
C LEU A 46 1.66 -2.20 8.62
N LEU A 47 1.06 -2.04 7.44
CA LEU A 47 1.74 -2.15 6.16
C LEU A 47 1.73 -0.78 5.48
N ARG A 48 2.90 -0.25 5.16
CA ARG A 48 3.07 1.04 4.48
C ARG A 48 3.80 0.84 3.17
N ILE A 49 3.21 1.32 2.08
CA ILE A 49 3.82 1.38 0.74
C ILE A 49 4.01 2.85 0.38
N GLN A 50 5.21 3.21 -0.04
CA GLN A 50 5.54 4.58 -0.43
C GLN A 50 6.33 4.57 -1.74
N ASP A 51 6.05 5.53 -2.61
CA ASP A 51 6.86 5.84 -3.79
C ASP A 51 7.22 7.33 -3.84
N ASN A 52 8.19 7.70 -4.69
CA ASN A 52 8.45 9.08 -5.11
C ASN A 52 7.92 9.38 -6.52
N GLY A 53 6.84 8.71 -6.92
CA GLY A 53 6.23 8.94 -8.21
C GLY A 53 5.55 10.31 -8.31
N LEU A 54 4.75 10.49 -9.35
CA LEU A 54 4.02 11.74 -9.60
C LEU A 54 2.92 12.03 -8.55
N GLY A 55 2.70 11.11 -7.60
CA GLY A 55 1.57 11.11 -6.69
C GLY A 55 0.31 10.52 -7.35
N THR A 56 -0.64 10.09 -6.54
CA THR A 56 -1.97 9.72 -7.04
C THR A 56 -2.76 11.01 -7.24
N GLY A 57 -3.16 11.32 -8.47
CA GLY A 57 -4.27 12.26 -8.70
C GLY A 57 -5.56 11.76 -8.00
N GLU A 58 -6.65 12.53 -8.11
CA GLU A 58 -7.99 12.21 -7.55
C GLU A 58 -8.24 10.69 -7.50
N PRO A 59 -8.67 10.14 -6.34
CA PRO A 59 -8.83 8.71 -6.15
C PRO A 59 -9.74 8.14 -7.25
N ARG A 60 -9.14 7.42 -8.20
CA ARG A 60 -9.89 6.75 -9.27
C ARG A 60 -10.75 5.68 -8.64
N GLN A 61 -12.04 5.97 -8.47
CA GLN A 61 -13.04 4.95 -8.18
C GLN A 61 -13.04 3.96 -9.35
N GLY A 62 -12.61 2.71 -9.10
CA GLY A 62 -12.79 1.62 -10.05
C GLY A 62 -11.55 0.87 -10.54
N SER A 63 -10.35 1.01 -9.94
CA SER A 63 -9.31 0.00 -10.18
C SER A 63 -9.75 -1.34 -9.57
N THR A 64 -9.96 -2.31 -10.44
CA THR A 64 -10.69 -3.55 -10.17
C THR A 64 -9.77 -4.56 -9.48
N GLY A 65 -10.16 -5.08 -8.31
CA GLY A 65 -9.44 -6.19 -7.66
C GLY A 65 -9.88 -6.50 -6.23
N LEU A 66 -9.90 -5.51 -5.34
CA LEU A 66 -10.45 -5.65 -3.99
C LEU A 66 -11.21 -4.39 -3.58
N ARG A 67 -12.47 -4.54 -3.17
CA ARG A 67 -13.18 -3.52 -2.40
C ARG A 67 -12.57 -3.48 -1.01
N LEU A 68 -11.57 -2.63 -0.86
CA LEU A 68 -10.77 -2.53 0.36
C LEU A 68 -11.43 -1.56 1.35
N SER A 69 -12.20 -2.09 2.30
CA SER A 69 -12.92 -1.30 3.31
C SER A 69 -12.09 -0.98 4.57
N ALA A 70 -10.75 -1.02 4.51
CA ALA A 70 -9.88 -0.64 5.63
C ALA A 70 -9.73 0.89 5.74
N PRO A 71 -9.26 1.45 6.87
CA PRO A 71 -8.91 2.88 6.95
C PRO A 71 -7.55 3.11 6.28
N TRP A 72 -7.55 3.61 5.03
CA TRP A 72 -6.35 4.00 4.30
C TRP A 72 -6.08 5.48 4.54
N HIS A 73 -4.83 5.85 4.82
CA HIS A 73 -4.41 7.25 4.82
C HIS A 73 -3.46 7.49 3.64
N LEU A 74 -3.80 8.48 2.81
CA LEU A 74 -3.05 8.90 1.63
C LEU A 74 -2.48 10.30 1.86
N SER A 75 -1.16 10.46 1.74
CA SER A 75 -0.50 11.77 1.79
C SER A 75 0.36 11.96 0.53
N SER A 76 0.16 13.04 -0.23
CA SER A 76 0.92 13.34 -1.45
C SER A 76 1.56 14.73 -1.39
N ALA A 77 2.88 14.78 -1.19
CA ALA A 77 3.68 15.98 -1.42
C ALA A 77 4.77 15.77 -2.49
N SER A 78 5.19 14.52 -2.74
CA SER A 78 6.25 14.15 -3.70
C SER A 78 6.23 12.65 -4.06
N GLY A 79 5.03 12.06 -4.16
CA GLY A 79 4.82 10.62 -4.35
C GLY A 79 3.57 10.12 -3.61
N ALA A 80 3.21 8.85 -3.80
CA ALA A 80 2.08 8.25 -3.08
C ALA A 80 2.56 7.52 -1.83
N CYS A 81 1.78 7.61 -0.75
CA CYS A 81 2.01 6.85 0.46
C CYS A 81 0.70 6.24 0.92
N VAL A 82 0.63 4.91 0.94
CA VAL A 82 -0.52 4.13 1.37
C VAL A 82 -0.18 3.42 2.67
N THR A 83 -0.99 3.62 3.70
CA THR A 83 -0.86 2.92 4.98
C THR A 83 -2.12 2.10 5.27
N MET A 84 -1.94 0.82 5.56
CA MET A 84 -2.98 -0.09 6.03
C MET A 84 -2.69 -0.48 7.48
N ILE A 85 -3.72 -0.45 8.32
CA ILE A 85 -3.68 -0.95 9.69
C ILE A 85 -4.70 -2.07 9.81
N PHE A 86 -4.29 -3.24 10.30
CA PHE A 86 -5.15 -4.42 10.40
C PHE A 86 -4.81 -5.24 11.65
N PRO A 87 -5.77 -5.99 12.21
CA PRO A 87 -5.51 -6.81 13.39
C PRO A 87 -4.58 -8.01 13.10
N LEU A 88 -3.66 -8.31 14.02
CA LEU A 88 -2.72 -9.44 13.98
C LEU A 88 -3.33 -10.76 14.50
N VAL A 89 -4.31 -10.68 15.39
CA VAL A 89 -5.01 -11.80 16.03
C VAL A 89 -6.48 -11.41 16.20
N GLU A 90 -7.37 -12.41 16.24
CA GLU A 90 -8.70 -12.26 16.85
C GLU A 90 -8.57 -12.30 18.37
#